data_AF-A0A671M546-F1
#
_entry.id   AF-A0A671M546-F1
#
_cell.length_a   1.000
_cell.length_b   1.000
_cell.length_c   1.000
_cell.angle_alpha   90.00
_cell.angle_beta   90.00
_cell.angle_gamma   90.00
#
_symmetry.space_group_name_H-M   'P 1'
#
loop_
_entity.id
_entity.type
_entity.pdbx_description
1 polymer ?
#
loop_
_entity_poly.entity_id
_entity_poly.type
_entity_poly.pdbx_seq_one_letter_code
_entity_poly.pdbx_strand_id
1 'polypeptide(L)'
;MTSRVCCSLIAALFCVSVCLSTRAEGAATAEPTKPGVCPRKDLEVAVSGVCAEMCSHDSDCPKDEKCCSKGCGQQCMPPYKEPEKPGVCPKNPEVALLGECVESCSHDSDCPKDEKCCSKGCGQQCMPPYREKPGVCPSKNLGIGVCAELCSHDGNCPNDEKCCSNGCGHQCMALSKEKPGVCPRRFFGEGLCEELCDNDVDCPNNEKCCSTKCGRECTPPFKVRPDPCLRPNVC
;
A
#
# COMPACT_ATOMS: atom_id res chain seq x y z
N MET A 1 -46.53 -9.75 29.93
CA MET A 1 -47.90 -9.21 29.77
C MET A 1 -48.10 -8.84 28.31
N THR A 2 -49.13 -9.43 27.73
CA THR A 2 -49.62 -9.29 26.35
C THR A 2 -50.20 -7.89 26.07
N SER A 3 -49.93 -7.31 24.90
CA SER A 3 -50.90 -6.47 24.16
C SER A 3 -50.34 -6.19 22.76
N ARG A 4 -50.74 -6.97 21.75
CA ARG A 4 -51.89 -6.74 20.85
C ARG A 4 -51.68 -5.56 19.90
N VAL A 5 -51.35 -5.97 18.68
CA VAL A 5 -51.48 -5.28 17.40
C VAL A 5 -52.87 -4.65 17.27
N CYS A 6 -52.91 -3.33 17.10
CA CYS A 6 -54.00 -2.64 16.43
C CYS A 6 -53.47 -2.08 15.10
N CYS A 7 -53.21 -2.96 14.13
CA CYS A 7 -53.01 -2.59 12.74
C CYS A 7 -54.37 -2.29 12.12
N SER A 8 -54.83 -1.05 12.25
CA SER A 8 -55.99 -0.56 11.51
C SER A 8 -55.66 -0.59 10.00
N LEU A 9 -56.55 -1.11 9.17
CA LEU A 9 -56.42 -1.18 7.70
C LEU A 9 -56.06 0.17 7.04
N ILE A 10 -56.38 1.28 7.70
CA ILE A 10 -56.04 2.64 7.30
C ILE A 10 -54.53 2.91 7.42
N ALA A 11 -53.86 2.40 8.46
CA ALA A 11 -52.41 2.58 8.65
C ALA A 11 -51.60 1.79 7.61
N ALA A 12 -52.11 0.64 7.16
CA ALA A 12 -51.48 -0.14 6.09
C ALA A 12 -51.50 0.62 4.74
N LEU A 13 -52.59 1.32 4.42
CA LEU A 13 -52.69 2.12 3.19
C LEU A 13 -51.77 3.35 3.20
N PHE A 14 -51.61 4.01 4.35
CA PHE A 14 -50.64 5.11 4.49
C PHE A 14 -49.19 4.62 4.41
N CYS A 15 -48.85 3.46 5.00
CA CYS A 15 -47.50 2.88 4.87
C CYS A 15 -47.18 2.49 3.43
N VAL A 16 -48.13 1.90 2.69
CA VAL A 16 -47.93 1.56 1.27
C VAL A 16 -47.74 2.83 0.43
N SER A 17 -48.49 3.91 0.69
CA SER A 17 -48.33 5.18 -0.05
C SER A 17 -46.99 5.89 0.23
N VAL A 18 -46.45 5.79 1.46
CA VAL A 18 -45.13 6.34 1.80
C VAL A 18 -44.00 5.48 1.19
N CYS A 19 -44.18 4.16 1.10
CA CYS A 19 -43.20 3.26 0.49
C CYS A 19 -43.15 3.33 -1.05
N LEU A 20 -44.23 3.73 -1.74
CA LEU A 20 -44.20 3.92 -3.20
C LEU A 20 -43.47 5.21 -3.63
N SER A 21 -43.32 6.20 -2.74
CA SER A 21 -42.67 7.48 -3.08
C SER A 21 -41.15 7.48 -2.90
N THR A 22 -40.54 6.43 -2.35
CA THR A 22 -39.09 6.37 -2.09
C THR A 22 -38.33 5.46 -3.06
N ARG A 23 -38.82 5.31 -4.30
CA ARG A 23 -38.12 4.56 -5.34
C ARG A 23 -37.91 5.40 -6.59
N ALA A 24 -36.86 6.21 -6.57
CA ALA A 24 -35.94 6.43 -7.70
C ALA A 24 -35.15 7.73 -7.47
N GLU A 25 -34.12 7.71 -6.62
CA GLU A 25 -32.99 8.61 -6.81
C GLU A 25 -31.70 7.79 -6.67
N GLY A 26 -31.12 7.51 -7.84
CA GLY A 26 -29.69 7.25 -8.03
C GLY A 26 -29.05 6.21 -7.12
N ALA A 27 -29.36 4.93 -7.35
CA ALA A 27 -28.26 3.97 -7.28
C ALA A 27 -27.30 4.37 -8.41
N ALA A 28 -26.29 5.18 -8.09
CA ALA A 28 -25.13 5.34 -8.95
C ALA A 28 -24.57 3.95 -9.15
N THR A 29 -24.91 3.34 -10.28
CA THR A 29 -24.18 2.19 -10.79
C THR A 29 -22.73 2.63 -10.78
N ALA A 30 -21.90 1.95 -9.98
CA ALA A 30 -20.47 2.06 -10.15
C ALA A 30 -20.19 1.51 -11.55
N GLU A 31 -20.21 2.42 -12.52
CA GLU A 31 -19.96 2.16 -13.93
C GLU A 31 -18.61 1.43 -14.05
N PRO A 32 -18.49 0.41 -14.94
CA PRO A 32 -17.26 -0.34 -15.09
C PRO A 32 -16.13 0.57 -15.55
N THR A 33 -15.31 1.01 -14.59
CA THR A 33 -14.16 1.88 -14.82
C THR A 33 -13.01 1.05 -15.38
N LYS A 34 -12.49 1.45 -16.54
CA LYS A 34 -11.28 0.83 -17.09
C LYS A 34 -10.06 1.26 -16.28
N PRO A 35 -9.08 0.38 -16.03
CA PRO A 35 -7.88 0.71 -15.26
C PRO A 35 -7.08 1.91 -15.84
N GLY A 36 -6.44 2.69 -14.97
CA GLY A 36 -5.66 3.87 -15.33
C GLY A 36 -6.43 5.18 -15.15
N VAL A 37 -5.77 6.31 -15.38
CA VAL A 37 -6.35 7.67 -15.22
C VAL A 37 -6.30 8.45 -16.53
N CYS A 38 -7.10 9.50 -16.63
CA CYS A 38 -7.03 10.41 -17.77
C CYS A 38 -5.75 11.26 -17.70
N PRO A 39 -5.04 11.50 -18.82
CA PRO A 39 -3.83 12.33 -18.83
C PRO A 39 -4.11 13.74 -18.31
N ARG A 40 -3.30 14.22 -17.36
CA ARG A 40 -3.44 15.54 -16.71
C ARG A 40 -2.79 16.74 -17.42
N LYS A 41 -2.31 16.60 -18.66
CA LYS A 41 -1.56 17.71 -19.28
C LYS A 41 -2.45 18.82 -19.80
N ASP A 42 -2.15 20.01 -19.28
CA ASP A 42 -2.37 21.37 -19.77
C ASP A 42 -3.31 21.44 -20.97
N LEU A 43 -4.60 21.49 -20.65
CA LEU A 43 -5.57 21.85 -21.64
C LEU A 43 -5.42 23.35 -21.91
N GLU A 44 -4.53 23.67 -22.87
CA GLU A 44 -4.71 24.89 -23.65
C GLU A 44 -6.16 24.90 -24.11
N VAL A 45 -6.92 25.80 -23.49
CA VAL A 45 -8.32 26.03 -23.80
C VAL A 45 -8.41 26.21 -25.30
N ALA A 46 -9.05 25.28 -26.00
CA ALA A 46 -9.48 25.51 -27.36
C ALA A 46 -10.56 26.59 -27.31
N VAL A 47 -10.14 27.86 -27.32
CA VAL A 47 -10.99 29.07 -27.29
C VAL A 47 -11.83 29.22 -28.57
N SER A 48 -11.85 28.24 -29.48
CA SER A 48 -12.78 28.22 -30.63
C SER A 48 -12.85 26.83 -31.25
N GLY A 49 -13.68 25.96 -30.69
CA GLY A 49 -14.01 24.66 -31.28
C GLY A 49 -15.36 24.18 -30.80
N VAL A 50 -16.14 23.57 -31.70
CA VAL A 50 -17.41 22.91 -31.36
C VAL A 50 -17.13 21.84 -30.32
N CYS A 51 -17.86 21.88 -29.20
CA CYS A 51 -17.84 20.83 -28.18
C CYS A 51 -18.19 19.48 -28.83
N ALA A 52 -17.25 18.54 -28.82
CA ALA A 52 -17.48 17.20 -29.34
C ALA A 52 -17.60 16.21 -28.18
N GLU A 53 -18.80 15.68 -27.97
CA GLU A 53 -19.08 14.58 -27.03
C GLU A 53 -18.96 13.25 -27.77
N MET A 54 -17.79 12.61 -27.71
CA MET A 54 -17.53 11.34 -28.42
C MET A 54 -17.73 10.09 -27.55
N CYS A 55 -17.81 10.27 -26.24
CA CYS A 55 -18.06 9.21 -25.26
C CYS A 55 -18.73 9.81 -24.03
N SER A 56 -19.41 8.96 -23.27
CA SER A 56 -20.02 9.32 -21.98
C SER A 56 -19.42 8.51 -20.82
N HIS A 57 -18.97 7.29 -21.11
CA HIS A 57 -18.42 6.34 -20.15
C HIS A 57 -17.22 5.62 -20.75
N ASP A 58 -16.33 5.08 -19.91
CA ASP A 58 -15.19 4.27 -20.34
C ASP A 58 -15.61 3.10 -21.25
N SER A 59 -16.81 2.55 -21.04
CA SER A 59 -17.39 1.47 -21.85
C SER A 59 -17.68 1.86 -23.30
N ASP A 60 -17.90 3.15 -23.59
CA ASP A 60 -18.15 3.64 -24.94
C ASP A 60 -16.87 3.62 -25.78
N CYS A 61 -15.72 3.62 -25.12
CA CYS A 61 -14.43 3.64 -25.75
C CYS A 61 -13.97 2.23 -26.13
N PRO A 62 -13.25 2.07 -27.26
CA PRO A 62 -12.70 0.77 -27.63
C PRO A 62 -11.59 0.34 -26.67
N LYS A 63 -11.37 -0.98 -26.56
CA LYS A 63 -10.23 -1.58 -25.83
C LYS A 63 -10.13 -1.07 -24.38
N ASP A 64 -8.95 -0.65 -23.94
CA ASP A 64 -8.63 -0.11 -22.63
C ASP A 64 -8.71 1.44 -22.57
N GLU A 65 -9.15 2.10 -23.64
CA GLU A 65 -9.28 3.56 -23.67
C GLU A 65 -10.35 4.06 -22.69
N LYS A 66 -10.05 5.18 -22.05
CA LYS A 66 -10.91 5.86 -21.08
C LYS A 66 -11.59 7.07 -21.71
N CYS A 67 -12.80 7.36 -21.26
CA CYS A 67 -13.51 8.56 -21.66
C CYS A 67 -13.00 9.74 -20.83
N CYS A 68 -12.30 10.67 -21.46
CA CYS A 68 -11.58 11.74 -20.78
C CYS A 68 -12.07 13.12 -21.20
N SER A 69 -12.24 14.01 -20.21
CA SER A 69 -12.58 15.41 -20.48
C SER A 69 -11.42 16.15 -21.13
N LYS A 70 -11.75 16.85 -22.21
CA LYS A 70 -10.89 17.80 -22.93
C LYS A 70 -11.37 19.24 -22.71
N GLY A 71 -11.94 19.53 -21.54
CA GLY A 71 -12.44 20.85 -21.15
C GLY A 71 -13.81 21.20 -21.72
N CYS A 72 -13.96 21.18 -23.05
CA CYS A 72 -15.26 21.45 -23.71
C CYS A 72 -15.87 20.23 -24.40
N GLY A 73 -15.43 19.01 -24.08
CA GLY A 73 -16.00 17.78 -24.61
C GLY A 73 -15.33 16.54 -24.04
N GLN A 74 -15.83 15.36 -24.39
CA GLN A 74 -15.31 14.07 -23.95
C GLN A 74 -14.77 13.27 -25.12
N GLN A 75 -13.60 12.67 -24.94
CA GLN A 75 -12.93 11.90 -25.97
C GLN A 75 -12.28 10.64 -25.38
N CYS A 76 -12.38 9.53 -26.12
CA CYS A 76 -11.66 8.31 -25.81
C CYS A 76 -10.15 8.52 -25.95
N MET A 77 -9.40 8.15 -24.92
CA MET A 77 -7.96 8.26 -24.88
C MET A 77 -7.32 7.02 -24.26
N PRO A 78 -6.10 6.65 -24.68
CA PRO A 78 -5.35 5.60 -24.00
C PRO A 78 -5.16 5.96 -22.52
N PRO A 79 -5.28 4.99 -21.60
CA PRO A 79 -5.14 5.24 -20.18
C PRO A 79 -3.72 5.71 -19.88
N TYR A 80 -3.62 6.80 -19.12
CA TYR A 80 -2.34 7.25 -18.60
C TYR A 80 -2.03 6.42 -17.34
N LYS A 81 -0.89 5.72 -17.37
CA LYS A 81 -0.29 5.15 -16.16
C LYS A 81 0.61 6.23 -15.60
N GLU A 82 0.14 6.90 -14.56
CA GLU A 82 0.99 7.85 -13.85
C GLU A 82 2.21 7.12 -13.30
N PRO A 83 3.44 7.60 -13.59
CA PRO A 83 4.61 7.06 -12.93
C PRO A 83 4.48 7.36 -11.43
N GLU A 84 4.44 6.31 -10.61
CA GLU A 84 4.45 6.46 -9.16
C GLU A 84 5.68 7.29 -8.74
N LYS A 85 5.48 8.28 -7.87
CA LYS A 85 6.60 9.06 -7.39
C LYS A 85 7.49 8.17 -6.52
N PRO A 86 8.83 8.25 -6.66
CA PRO A 86 9.74 7.37 -5.93
C PRO A 86 9.68 7.61 -4.42
N GLY A 87 9.94 6.55 -3.65
CA GLY A 87 9.95 6.57 -2.19
C GLY A 87 8.70 5.97 -1.56
N VAL A 88 8.70 5.90 -0.23
CA VAL A 88 7.70 5.18 0.56
C VAL A 88 6.94 6.16 1.46
N CYS A 89 5.63 5.92 1.62
CA CYS A 89 4.81 6.67 2.54
C CYS A 89 5.22 6.40 4.00
N PRO A 90 5.41 7.44 4.83
CA PRO A 90 5.67 7.25 6.25
C PRO A 90 4.49 6.54 6.92
N LYS A 91 4.77 5.48 7.67
CA LYS A 91 3.76 4.79 8.48
C LYS A 91 3.56 5.61 9.74
N ASN A 92 2.52 6.45 9.77
CA ASN A 92 2.15 7.13 11.01
C ASN A 92 1.04 6.33 11.72
N PRO A 93 1.28 5.76 12.91
CA PRO A 93 0.23 5.10 13.69
C PRO A 93 -0.77 6.09 14.31
N GLU A 94 -0.45 7.39 14.35
CA GLU A 94 -1.32 8.42 14.90
C GLU A 94 -2.02 9.22 13.80
N VAL A 95 -3.16 8.76 13.25
CA VAL A 95 -4.30 9.62 12.83
C VAL A 95 -5.55 8.75 12.59
N ALA A 96 -6.19 8.23 13.64
CA ALA A 96 -7.54 7.65 13.46
C ALA A 96 -8.43 7.68 14.71
N LEU A 97 -8.18 8.58 15.68
CA LEU A 97 -9.01 8.62 16.89
C LEU A 97 -9.76 9.93 17.11
N LEU A 98 -9.40 11.05 16.47
CA LEU A 98 -10.01 12.36 16.76
C LEU A 98 -10.12 13.34 15.56
N GLY A 99 -9.73 12.96 14.35
CA GLY A 99 -9.75 13.84 13.17
C GLY A 99 -10.86 13.47 12.17
N GLU A 100 -11.41 14.47 11.47
CA GLU A 100 -12.26 14.21 10.30
C GLU A 100 -11.45 13.47 9.22
N CYS A 101 -12.10 12.55 8.53
CA CYS A 101 -11.51 11.83 7.42
C CYS A 101 -11.40 12.78 6.23
N VAL A 102 -10.19 13.28 5.99
CA VAL A 102 -9.91 14.20 4.89
C VAL A 102 -9.29 13.43 3.73
N GLU A 103 -9.97 13.46 2.58
CA GLU A 103 -9.46 12.97 1.30
C GLU A 103 -8.92 14.16 0.50
N SER A 104 -7.61 14.47 0.66
CA SER A 104 -6.95 15.58 -0.05
C SER A 104 -6.35 15.18 -1.39
N CYS A 105 -6.17 13.89 -1.63
CA CYS A 105 -5.57 13.34 -2.84
C CYS A 105 -6.11 11.92 -3.08
N SER A 106 -5.98 11.42 -4.30
CA SER A 106 -6.25 10.02 -4.67
C SER A 106 -5.03 9.35 -5.30
N HIS A 107 -4.15 10.14 -5.91
CA HIS A 107 -2.93 9.69 -6.55
C HIS A 107 -1.76 10.61 -6.22
N ASP A 108 -0.53 10.11 -6.36
CA ASP A 108 0.70 10.89 -6.16
C ASP A 108 0.75 12.16 -7.03
N SER A 109 0.11 12.14 -8.20
CA SER A 109 0.02 13.28 -9.11
C SER A 109 -0.85 14.43 -8.62
N ASP A 110 -1.77 14.17 -7.69
CA ASP A 110 -2.54 15.22 -7.01
C ASP A 110 -1.65 16.06 -6.11
N CYS A 111 -0.53 15.49 -5.69
CA CYS A 111 0.36 16.11 -4.75
C CYS A 111 1.42 16.97 -5.45
N PRO A 112 1.79 18.12 -4.87
CA PRO A 112 2.81 18.98 -5.44
C PRO A 112 4.20 18.31 -5.38
N LYS A 113 5.09 18.69 -6.30
CA LYS A 113 6.51 18.27 -6.29
C LYS A 113 6.67 16.74 -6.20
N ASP A 114 7.50 16.27 -5.27
CA ASP A 114 7.80 14.84 -5.05
C ASP A 114 6.93 14.21 -3.94
N GLU A 115 5.90 14.91 -3.45
CA GLU A 115 5.02 14.37 -2.40
C GLU A 115 4.15 13.22 -2.92
N LYS A 116 3.94 12.20 -2.09
CA LYS A 116 3.09 11.05 -2.38
C LYS A 116 1.74 11.19 -1.69
N CYS A 117 0.71 10.61 -2.29
CA CYS A 117 -0.60 10.50 -1.66
C CYS A 117 -0.60 9.31 -0.70
N CYS A 118 -0.60 9.61 0.60
CA CYS A 118 -0.40 8.61 1.64
C CYS A 118 -1.64 8.45 2.50
N SER A 119 -2.00 7.21 2.82
CA SER A 119 -3.08 6.92 3.76
C SER A 119 -2.67 7.30 5.19
N LYS A 120 -3.55 8.01 5.86
CA LYS A 120 -3.44 8.38 7.27
C LYS A 120 -4.28 7.48 8.19
N GLY A 121 -4.93 6.44 7.65
CA GLY A 121 -5.86 5.59 8.40
C GLY A 121 -7.27 5.73 7.86
N CYS A 122 -7.92 6.88 8.05
CA CYS A 122 -9.27 7.13 7.54
C CYS A 122 -9.36 8.15 6.39
N GLY A 123 -8.23 8.70 5.92
CA GLY A 123 -8.16 9.63 4.81
C GLY A 123 -6.83 9.56 4.06
N GLN A 124 -6.71 10.32 2.97
CA GLN A 124 -5.49 10.42 2.17
C GLN A 124 -4.96 11.85 2.13
N GLN A 125 -3.64 11.99 2.30
CA GLN A 125 -2.98 13.29 2.32
C GLN A 125 -1.65 13.25 1.60
N CYS A 126 -1.31 14.35 0.93
CA CYS A 126 0.00 14.55 0.35
C CYS A 126 1.06 14.65 1.45
N MET A 127 2.09 13.81 1.35
CA MET A 127 3.18 13.75 2.31
C MET A 127 4.53 13.61 1.61
N PRO A 128 5.60 14.19 2.18
CA PRO A 128 6.94 13.94 1.69
C PRO A 128 7.29 12.44 1.88
N PRO A 129 7.75 11.75 0.81
CA PRO A 129 8.18 10.37 0.93
C PRO A 129 9.54 10.26 1.62
N TYR A 130 9.85 9.07 2.15
CA TYR A 130 11.20 8.73 2.58
C TYR A 130 11.77 7.60 1.72
N ARG A 131 13.10 7.45 1.74
CA ARG A 131 13.79 6.31 1.14
C ARG A 131 14.00 5.25 2.22
N GLU A 132 13.55 4.03 1.96
CA GLU A 132 13.93 2.89 2.79
C GLU A 132 15.44 2.69 2.70
N LYS A 133 16.07 2.50 3.86
CA LYS A 133 17.49 2.17 3.91
C LYS A 133 17.66 0.66 3.73
N PRO A 134 18.69 0.21 2.98
CA PRO A 134 18.96 -1.20 2.79
C PRO A 134 19.28 -1.89 4.13
N GLY A 135 19.14 -3.21 4.22
CA GLY A 135 19.45 -4.00 5.42
C GLY A 135 18.26 -4.23 6.34
N VAL A 136 18.48 -5.03 7.38
CA VAL A 136 17.45 -5.49 8.33
C VAL A 136 17.77 -5.05 9.76
N CYS A 137 16.72 -4.87 10.55
CA CYS A 137 16.85 -4.59 11.97
C CYS A 137 17.53 -5.77 12.68
N PRO A 138 18.45 -5.52 13.64
CA PRO A 138 19.06 -6.57 14.44
C PRO A 138 17.99 -7.45 15.11
N SER A 139 18.14 -8.79 15.03
CA SER A 139 17.17 -9.73 15.60
C SER A 139 17.16 -9.76 17.13
N LYS A 140 18.27 -9.36 17.77
CA LYS A 140 18.27 -9.11 19.20
C LYS A 140 17.60 -7.76 19.43
N ASN A 141 16.40 -7.80 20.01
CA ASN A 141 15.98 -6.72 20.90
C ASN A 141 17.09 -6.61 21.94
N LEU A 142 18.00 -5.65 21.75
CA LEU A 142 19.13 -5.38 22.61
C LEU A 142 18.55 -4.83 23.92
N GLY A 143 17.93 -5.73 24.68
CA GLY A 143 16.94 -5.43 25.69
C GLY A 143 17.43 -4.28 26.57
N ILE A 144 16.50 -3.37 26.84
CA ILE A 144 16.70 -2.03 27.43
C ILE A 144 16.94 -0.94 26.36
N GLY A 145 16.05 -0.86 25.36
CA GLY A 145 15.77 0.42 24.70
C GLY A 145 14.82 1.25 25.57
N VAL A 146 14.83 2.58 25.41
CA VAL A 146 13.81 3.42 26.04
C VAL A 146 12.44 3.04 25.45
N CYS A 147 11.44 2.87 26.30
CA CYS A 147 10.07 2.61 25.86
C CYS A 147 9.43 3.87 25.29
N ALA A 148 9.88 4.28 24.11
CA ALA A 148 9.50 5.50 23.44
C ALA A 148 9.60 5.34 21.93
N GLU A 149 8.81 6.14 21.21
CA GLU A 149 8.85 6.27 19.76
C GLU A 149 9.89 7.35 19.39
N LEU A 150 11.17 6.96 19.31
CA LEU A 150 12.27 7.88 18.95
C LEU A 150 12.38 8.08 17.43
N CYS A 151 11.78 7.20 16.65
CA CYS A 151 11.68 7.28 15.20
C CYS A 151 10.37 6.64 14.75
N SER A 152 9.89 7.02 13.56
CA SER A 152 8.70 6.42 12.93
C SER A 152 9.02 5.70 11.63
N HIS A 153 10.11 6.10 10.96
CA HIS A 153 10.60 5.50 9.73
C HIS A 153 12.11 5.72 9.58
N ASP A 154 12.76 4.97 8.69
CA ASP A 154 14.21 5.00 8.47
C ASP A 154 14.76 6.40 8.15
N GLY A 155 13.97 7.21 7.45
CA GLY A 155 14.29 8.60 7.16
C GLY A 155 14.45 9.51 8.39
N ASN A 156 13.95 9.13 9.57
CA ASN A 156 14.20 9.87 10.81
C ASN A 156 15.59 9.59 11.40
N CYS A 157 16.22 8.50 10.98
CA CYS A 157 17.49 8.06 11.53
C CYS A 157 18.68 8.63 10.74
N PRO A 158 19.79 8.97 11.40
CA PRO A 158 21.01 9.41 10.71
C PRO A 158 21.69 8.23 9.98
N ASN A 159 22.63 8.53 9.08
CA ASN A 159 23.51 7.56 8.41
C ASN A 159 22.76 6.35 7.83
N ASP A 160 23.32 5.14 7.97
CA ASP A 160 22.73 3.87 7.54
C ASP A 160 21.90 3.19 8.63
N GLU A 161 21.41 3.92 9.64
CA GLU A 161 20.59 3.34 10.71
C GLU A 161 19.12 3.23 10.29
N LYS A 162 18.46 2.11 10.62
CA LYS A 162 17.01 1.93 10.40
C LYS A 162 16.23 2.19 11.67
N CYS A 163 14.96 2.55 11.49
CA CYS A 163 14.03 2.66 12.59
C CYS A 163 13.52 1.27 12.97
N CYS A 164 13.99 0.76 14.11
CA CYS A 164 13.80 -0.61 14.53
C CYS A 164 13.02 -0.68 15.84
N SER A 165 12.14 -1.67 15.96
CA SER A 165 11.47 -1.94 17.22
C SER A 165 12.49 -2.42 18.25
N ASN A 166 12.40 -1.89 19.47
CA ASN A 166 13.20 -2.30 20.62
C ASN A 166 12.38 -3.13 21.64
N GLY A 167 11.21 -3.61 21.22
CA GLY A 167 10.33 -4.48 22.00
C GLY A 167 9.14 -3.75 22.62
N CYS A 168 9.22 -2.44 22.85
CA CYS A 168 8.07 -1.65 23.31
C CYS A 168 7.96 -0.24 22.72
N GLY A 169 8.98 0.22 21.99
CA GLY A 169 8.91 1.39 21.12
C GLY A 169 9.80 1.21 19.88
N HIS A 170 10.26 2.32 19.31
CA HIS A 170 11.15 2.33 18.15
C HIS A 170 12.34 3.25 18.37
N GLN A 171 13.52 2.80 17.95
CA GLN A 171 14.74 3.60 17.99
C GLN A 171 15.60 3.35 16.76
N CYS A 172 16.45 4.32 16.44
CA CYS A 172 17.44 4.16 15.40
C CYS A 172 18.48 3.13 15.84
N MET A 173 18.68 2.10 15.02
CA MET A 173 19.66 1.05 15.26
C MET A 173 20.56 0.87 14.04
N ALA A 174 21.85 0.67 14.32
CA ALA A 174 22.79 0.23 13.31
C ALA A 174 22.39 -1.16 12.78
N LEU A 175 22.56 -1.35 11.48
CA LEU A 175 22.14 -2.56 10.79
C LEU A 175 23.08 -3.72 11.06
N SER A 176 22.51 -4.92 11.17
CA SER A 176 23.31 -6.11 10.91
C SER A 176 23.63 -6.15 9.42
N LYS A 177 24.91 -6.17 9.07
CA LYS A 177 25.35 -6.37 7.68
C LYS A 177 24.86 -7.74 7.23
N GLU A 178 23.86 -7.79 6.35
CA GLU A 178 23.48 -9.04 5.70
C GLU A 178 24.65 -9.51 4.82
N LYS A 179 24.95 -10.81 4.90
CA LYS A 179 25.93 -11.41 4.00
C LYS A 179 25.27 -11.72 2.65
N PRO A 180 25.98 -11.55 1.53
CA PRO A 180 25.42 -11.78 0.20
C PRO A 180 24.88 -13.21 0.00
N GLY A 181 23.81 -13.33 -0.80
CA GLY A 181 23.19 -14.60 -1.18
C GLY A 181 21.92 -14.93 -0.40
N VAL A 182 21.30 -16.08 -0.67
CA VAL A 182 20.03 -16.50 -0.07
C VAL A 182 20.15 -17.82 0.66
N CYS A 183 19.30 -18.02 1.67
CA CYS A 183 19.26 -19.29 2.40
C CYS A 183 18.81 -20.45 1.49
N PRO A 184 19.41 -21.63 1.63
CA PRO A 184 18.93 -22.86 1.02
C PRO A 184 17.44 -23.09 1.28
N ARG A 185 16.64 -23.40 0.25
CA ARG A 185 15.23 -23.82 0.44
C ARG A 185 15.10 -25.24 0.99
N ARG A 186 16.15 -26.05 0.93
CA ARG A 186 16.11 -27.43 1.43
C ARG A 186 16.35 -27.41 2.93
N PHE A 187 15.30 -27.76 3.66
CA PHE A 187 15.31 -28.08 5.08
C PHE A 187 16.41 -29.10 5.37
N PHE A 188 17.55 -28.64 5.90
CA PHE A 188 18.48 -29.52 6.59
C PHE A 188 17.93 -29.79 8.01
N GLY A 189 17.92 -31.06 8.41
CA GLY A 189 17.82 -31.46 9.82
C GLY A 189 16.72 -32.46 10.19
N GLU A 190 17.09 -33.74 10.33
CA GLU A 190 16.55 -34.67 11.35
C GLU A 190 17.33 -34.46 12.67
N GLY A 191 17.39 -33.23 13.17
CA GLY A 191 18.22 -32.83 14.32
C GLY A 191 17.40 -32.14 15.43
N LEU A 192 18.01 -32.00 16.61
CA LEU A 192 17.45 -31.24 17.72
C LEU A 192 17.30 -29.76 17.33
N CYS A 193 16.29 -29.11 17.88
CA CYS A 193 15.98 -27.71 17.62
C CYS A 193 17.00 -26.81 18.33
N GLU A 194 18.08 -26.46 17.65
CA GLU A 194 19.12 -25.57 18.15
C GLU A 194 19.09 -24.21 17.42
N GLU A 195 19.22 -23.14 18.20
CA GLU A 195 19.36 -21.76 17.74
C GLU A 195 20.86 -21.40 17.73
N LEU A 196 21.60 -21.87 16.73
CA LEU A 196 23.07 -21.73 16.65
C LEU A 196 23.52 -20.32 16.21
N CYS A 197 22.63 -19.56 15.58
CA CYS A 197 22.86 -18.20 15.14
C CYS A 197 21.55 -17.42 15.19
N ASP A 198 21.64 -16.10 15.38
CA ASP A 198 20.49 -15.20 15.29
C ASP A 198 20.47 -14.48 13.93
N ASN A 199 21.63 -14.07 13.44
CA ASN A 199 21.78 -13.39 12.15
C ASN A 199 23.12 -13.70 11.47
N ASP A 200 23.25 -13.26 10.22
CA ASP A 200 24.43 -13.55 9.37
C ASP A 200 25.77 -13.18 10.01
N VAL A 201 25.79 -12.19 10.91
CA VAL A 201 27.02 -11.74 11.58
C VAL A 201 27.55 -12.73 12.62
N ASP A 202 26.68 -13.59 13.17
CA ASP A 202 27.08 -14.63 14.11
C ASP A 202 27.82 -15.77 13.40
N CYS A 203 27.56 -15.93 12.11
CA CYS A 203 28.15 -16.98 11.30
C CYS A 203 29.58 -16.62 10.86
N PRO A 204 30.48 -17.60 10.70
CA PRO A 204 31.80 -17.34 10.16
C PRO A 204 31.74 -17.01 8.66
N ASN A 205 32.80 -16.40 8.14
CA ASN A 205 33.00 -16.19 6.69
C ASN A 205 31.78 -15.56 5.99
N ASN A 206 31.35 -16.13 4.87
CA ASN A 206 30.18 -15.71 4.09
C ASN A 206 28.94 -16.56 4.38
N GLU A 207 28.93 -17.37 5.45
CA GLU A 207 27.76 -18.19 5.81
C GLU A 207 26.61 -17.32 6.33
N LYS A 208 25.39 -17.68 5.95
CA LYS A 208 24.17 -17.01 6.35
C LYS A 208 23.49 -17.77 7.48
N CYS A 209 22.87 -17.03 8.38
CA CYS A 209 22.06 -17.63 9.43
C CYS A 209 20.68 -17.99 8.87
N CYS A 210 20.42 -19.27 8.69
CA CYS A 210 19.25 -19.76 7.99
C CYS A 210 18.33 -20.55 8.90
N SER A 211 17.02 -20.29 8.77
CA SER A 211 15.99 -21.02 9.49
C SER A 211 15.96 -22.48 9.05
N THR A 212 16.04 -23.39 10.01
CA THR A 212 15.80 -24.82 9.82
C THR A 212 14.32 -25.13 10.13
N LYS A 213 13.95 -26.41 10.25
CA LYS A 213 12.57 -26.79 10.64
C LYS A 213 12.15 -26.24 12.00
N CYS A 214 13.09 -26.10 12.93
CA CYS A 214 12.76 -25.72 14.30
C CYS A 214 13.86 -24.92 15.03
N GLY A 215 14.82 -24.37 14.30
CA GLY A 215 15.88 -23.54 14.84
C GLY A 215 16.58 -22.73 13.76
N ARG A 216 17.86 -22.40 13.99
CA ARG A 216 18.70 -21.65 13.05
C ARG A 216 20.11 -22.20 13.02
N GLU A 217 20.69 -22.25 11.83
CA GLU A 217 22.04 -22.76 11.61
C GLU A 217 22.78 -21.93 10.57
N CYS A 218 24.10 -21.79 10.75
CA CYS A 218 24.97 -21.15 9.78
C CYS A 218 25.15 -22.06 8.56
N THR A 219 24.69 -21.59 7.40
CA THR A 219 24.78 -22.36 6.15
C THR A 219 25.40 -21.54 5.03
N PRO A 220 26.20 -22.16 4.15
CA PRO A 220 26.69 -21.50 2.96
C PRO A 220 25.54 -20.97 2.07
N PRO A 221 25.60 -19.72 1.61
CA PRO A 221 24.52 -19.13 0.82
C PRO A 221 24.43 -19.70 -0.58
N PHE A 222 23.21 -19.80 -1.11
CA PHE A 222 22.99 -19.95 -2.55
C PHE A 222 23.22 -18.61 -3.26
N LYS A 223 24.02 -18.64 -4.32
CA LYS A 223 24.20 -17.48 -5.21
C LYS A 223 23.02 -17.42 -6.16
N VAL A 224 22.21 -16.37 -6.08
CA VAL A 224 21.13 -16.15 -7.04
C VAL A 224 21.76 -15.70 -8.36
N ARG A 225 21.63 -16.51 -9.41
CA ARG A 225 21.93 -16.04 -10.78
C ARG A 225 20.80 -15.12 -11.26
N PRO A 226 21.11 -14.06 -12.00
CA PRO A 226 20.11 -13.11 -12.52
C PRO A 226 19.22 -13.68 -13.64
N ASP A 227 19.49 -14.89 -14.13
CA ASP A 227 18.72 -15.51 -15.20
C ASP A 227 17.35 -16.04 -14.70
N PRO A 228 16.30 -16.02 -15.54
CA PRO A 228 15.01 -16.62 -15.20
C PRO A 228 15.20 -18.10 -14.90
N CYS A 229 14.88 -18.52 -13.67
CA CYS A 229 15.07 -19.90 -13.24
C CYS A 229 14.23 -20.84 -14.11
N LEU A 230 14.89 -21.64 -14.98
CA LEU A 230 14.22 -22.59 -15.89
C LEU A 230 13.54 -23.75 -15.15
N ARG A 231 13.89 -23.96 -13.87
CA ARG A 231 13.30 -24.92 -12.92
C ARG A 231 13.44 -24.43 -11.47
N PRO A 232 12.61 -24.92 -10.52
CA PRO A 232 12.84 -24.66 -9.11
C PRO A 232 14.22 -25.21 -8.71
N ASN A 233 15.09 -24.34 -8.19
CA ASN A 233 16.40 -24.68 -7.60
C ASN A 233 17.56 -24.99 -8.57
N VAL A 234 17.53 -24.50 -9.81
CA VAL A 234 18.77 -24.33 -10.60
C VAL A 234 18.82 -22.90 -11.12
N CYS A 235 19.27 -22.04 -10.21
CA CYS A 235 19.84 -20.73 -10.48
C CYS A 235 21.20 -20.79 -9.73
#